data_AF-A0A7S2G5J2-F1
#
_entry.id   AF-A0A7S2G5J2-F1
#
_cell.length_a   1.000
_cell.length_b   1.000
_cell.length_c   1.000
_cell.angle_alpha   90.00
_cell.angle_beta   90.00
_cell.angle_gamma   90.00
#
_symmetry.space_group_name_H-M   'P 1'
#
loop_
_entity.id
_entity.type
_entity.pdbx_description
1 polymer ?
#
loop_
_entity_poly.entity_id
_entity_poly.type
_entity_poly.pdbx_seq_one_letter_code
_entity_poly.pdbx_strand_id
1 'polypeptide(L)'
;FQDCIDKKCSICVNEALYDSMERVYGSSGADIRIASGSEEYNQVIEAVNSGECEIGLMDDTTYKINMMNALDVCDFRYVGHELLWIPVAQPVRYELATSMSYWYREIVADGVFADIFHEYVPEYSTICNPFLILFSDECVSSTKSLTFKSLVGPALLCVVFALIALLFDLRENGWSNFKNICTMQFGVKGAYQQAFDLAQAEPVEDDDAIDIPKHISEFHARYKKGHADIMKRLDILSGIAEEDMDSRLLCDE
;
A
#
# COMPACT_ATOMS: atom_id res chain seq x y z
N PHE A 1 7.71 -23.82 7.70
CA PHE A 1 6.84 -24.86 7.13
C PHE A 1 6.51 -25.96 8.14
N GLN A 2 7.50 -26.60 8.78
CA GLN A 2 7.23 -27.63 9.80
C GLN A 2 6.33 -27.14 10.95
N ASP A 3 6.57 -25.92 11.46
CA ASP A 3 5.71 -25.29 12.48
C ASP A 3 4.24 -25.16 12.06
N CYS A 4 3.97 -25.07 10.76
CA CYS A 4 2.63 -24.98 10.19
C CYS A 4 1.95 -26.35 10.21
N ILE A 5 2.68 -27.38 9.77
CA ILE A 5 2.26 -28.78 9.84
C ILE A 5 1.93 -29.15 11.29
N ASP A 6 2.81 -28.82 12.22
CA ASP A 6 2.64 -29.13 13.65
C ASP A 6 1.42 -28.43 14.26
N LYS A 7 1.04 -27.27 13.71
CA LYS A 7 -0.16 -26.49 14.10
C LYS A 7 -1.41 -26.82 13.30
N LYS A 8 -1.33 -27.74 12.33
CA LYS A 8 -2.42 -28.12 11.43
C LYS A 8 -3.01 -26.94 10.66
N CYS A 9 -2.12 -26.13 10.10
CA CYS A 9 -2.52 -25.01 9.26
C CYS A 9 -3.26 -25.44 7.99
N SER A 10 -4.06 -24.53 7.44
CA SER A 10 -4.68 -24.68 6.13
C SER A 10 -3.73 -24.21 5.03
N ILE A 11 -3.49 -25.11 4.06
CA ILE A 11 -2.58 -24.89 2.94
C ILE A 11 -3.40 -24.94 1.66
N CYS A 12 -3.40 -23.84 0.91
CA CYS A 12 -4.03 -23.79 -0.40
C CYS A 12 -3.04 -24.05 -1.52
N VAL A 13 -3.42 -24.92 -2.43
CA VAL A 13 -2.66 -25.32 -3.61
C VAL A 13 -3.51 -25.12 -4.85
N ASN A 14 -2.85 -24.92 -5.99
CA ASN A 14 -3.54 -25.04 -7.28
C ASN A 14 -4.01 -26.50 -7.49
N GLU A 15 -5.13 -26.69 -8.18
CA GLU A 15 -5.67 -28.01 -8.52
C GLU A 15 -4.61 -28.94 -9.14
N ALA A 16 -3.76 -28.41 -10.03
CA ALA A 16 -2.69 -29.18 -10.67
C ALA A 16 -1.65 -29.77 -9.69
N LEU A 17 -1.49 -29.15 -8.52
CA LEU A 17 -0.53 -29.57 -7.50
C LEU A 17 -1.16 -30.40 -6.38
N TYR A 18 -2.50 -30.45 -6.30
CA TYR A 18 -3.23 -31.05 -5.19
C TYR A 18 -2.82 -32.50 -4.91
N ASP A 19 -2.94 -33.38 -5.89
CA ASP A 19 -2.63 -34.81 -5.72
C ASP A 19 -1.19 -35.06 -5.28
N SER A 20 -0.26 -34.24 -5.78
CA SER A 20 1.15 -34.34 -5.41
C SER A 20 1.40 -33.89 -3.98
N MET A 21 0.79 -32.76 -3.58
CA MET A 21 0.93 -32.22 -2.23
C MET A 21 0.23 -33.10 -1.19
N GLU A 22 -0.96 -33.62 -1.50
CA GLU A 22 -1.69 -34.57 -0.64
C GLU A 22 -0.90 -35.86 -0.43
N ARG A 23 -0.25 -36.37 -1.48
CA ARG A 23 0.60 -37.56 -1.35
C ARG A 23 1.83 -37.32 -0.47
N VAL A 24 2.43 -36.13 -0.52
CA VAL A 24 3.67 -35.82 0.21
C VAL A 24 3.36 -35.39 1.65
N TYR A 25 2.32 -34.59 1.85
CA TYR A 25 2.05 -33.90 3.11
C TYR A 25 0.71 -34.29 3.77
N GLY A 26 -0.19 -35.02 3.11
CA GLY A 26 -1.48 -35.41 3.69
C GLY A 26 -1.35 -36.26 4.96
N SER A 27 -0.30 -37.09 5.07
CA SER A 27 -0.02 -37.88 6.28
C SER A 27 0.54 -37.06 7.45
N SER A 28 0.95 -35.82 7.21
CA SER A 28 1.58 -34.96 8.22
C SER A 28 0.57 -34.20 9.10
N GLY A 29 -0.72 -34.24 8.74
CA GLY A 29 -1.78 -33.54 9.46
C GLY A 29 -2.01 -32.10 9.00
N ALA A 30 -1.33 -31.65 7.94
CA ALA A 30 -1.68 -30.43 7.23
C ALA A 30 -3.05 -30.57 6.54
N ASP A 31 -3.83 -29.49 6.53
CA ASP A 31 -5.11 -29.42 5.83
C ASP A 31 -4.90 -28.81 4.44
N ILE A 32 -4.73 -29.69 3.44
CA ILE A 32 -4.44 -29.28 2.06
C ILE A 32 -5.75 -29.11 1.30
N ARG A 33 -5.94 -27.93 0.72
CA ARG A 33 -7.16 -27.53 0.02
C ARG A 33 -6.84 -27.03 -1.37
N ILE A 34 -7.73 -27.32 -2.31
CA ILE A 34 -7.70 -26.68 -3.61
C ILE A 34 -8.15 -25.24 -3.40
N ALA A 35 -7.33 -24.28 -3.80
CA ALA A 35 -7.66 -22.87 -3.67
C ALA A 35 -8.93 -22.55 -4.47
N SER A 36 -9.89 -21.84 -3.86
CA SER A 36 -11.07 -21.38 -4.55
C SER A 36 -10.88 -19.92 -4.99
N GLY A 37 -11.21 -19.60 -6.25
CA GLY A 37 -11.05 -18.23 -6.77
C GLY A 37 -11.69 -18.04 -8.13
N SER A 38 -12.00 -16.78 -8.46
CA SER A 38 -12.72 -16.42 -9.70
C SER A 38 -11.87 -16.51 -10.96
N GLU A 39 -10.55 -16.43 -10.82
CA GLU A 39 -9.59 -16.53 -11.93
C GLU A 39 -8.60 -17.66 -11.66
N GLU A 40 -8.46 -18.61 -12.60
CA GLU A 40 -7.64 -19.84 -12.46
C GLU A 40 -6.21 -19.61 -11.94
N TYR A 41 -5.62 -18.46 -12.25
CA TYR A 41 -4.22 -18.18 -11.92
C TYR A 41 -4.05 -17.47 -10.56
N ASN A 42 -5.06 -16.73 -10.09
CA ASN A 42 -5.02 -15.93 -8.86
C ASN A 42 -5.60 -16.65 -7.63
N GLN A 43 -6.19 -17.84 -7.81
CA GLN A 43 -6.95 -18.53 -6.76
C GLN A 43 -6.18 -18.71 -5.45
N VAL A 44 -4.92 -19.11 -5.51
CA VAL A 44 -4.11 -19.35 -4.29
C VAL A 44 -3.89 -18.05 -3.52
N ILE A 45 -3.68 -16.94 -4.22
CA ILE A 45 -3.46 -15.62 -3.61
C ILE A 45 -4.77 -15.08 -3.03
N GLU A 46 -5.86 -15.16 -3.80
CA GLU A 46 -7.20 -14.77 -3.35
C GLU A 46 -7.64 -15.57 -2.11
N ALA A 47 -7.38 -16.88 -2.10
CA ALA A 47 -7.72 -17.76 -0.99
C ALA A 47 -6.91 -17.40 0.28
N VAL A 48 -5.64 -17.03 0.15
CA VAL A 48 -4.85 -16.53 1.29
C VAL A 48 -5.31 -15.14 1.74
N ASN A 49 -5.57 -14.22 0.80
CA ASN A 49 -6.03 -12.86 1.12
C ASN A 49 -7.41 -12.83 1.78
N SER A 50 -8.31 -13.73 1.37
CA SER A 50 -9.64 -13.89 1.96
C SER A 50 -9.63 -14.63 3.30
N GLY A 51 -8.48 -15.18 3.71
CA GLY A 51 -8.33 -15.96 4.95
C GLY A 51 -8.91 -17.37 4.86
N GLU A 52 -9.18 -17.89 3.65
CA GLU A 52 -9.52 -19.31 3.44
C GLU A 52 -8.37 -20.23 3.89
N CYS A 53 -7.14 -19.76 3.70
CA CYS A 53 -5.91 -20.50 3.97
C CYS A 53 -4.84 -19.63 4.63
N GLU A 54 -4.03 -20.24 5.50
CA GLU A 54 -2.92 -19.56 6.15
C GLU A 54 -1.67 -19.51 5.26
N ILE A 55 -1.48 -20.51 4.40
CA ILE A 55 -0.36 -20.61 3.46
C ILE A 55 -0.87 -20.92 2.05
N GLY A 56 -0.32 -20.22 1.06
CA GLY A 56 -0.47 -20.55 -0.35
C GLY A 56 0.78 -21.23 -0.89
N LEU A 57 0.58 -22.31 -1.63
CA LEU A 57 1.63 -23.01 -2.39
C LEU A 57 1.37 -22.83 -3.88
N MET A 58 2.37 -22.32 -4.58
CA MET A 58 2.35 -22.05 -6.00
C MET A 58 3.68 -22.49 -6.60
N ASP A 59 3.65 -22.94 -7.85
CA ASP A 59 4.89 -23.18 -8.58
C ASP A 59 5.53 -21.84 -8.98
N ASP A 60 6.86 -21.82 -8.96
CA ASP A 60 7.65 -20.62 -9.24
C ASP A 60 7.38 -20.02 -10.63
N THR A 61 7.13 -20.87 -11.62
CA THR A 61 6.94 -20.43 -13.00
C THR A 61 5.59 -19.71 -13.17
N THR A 62 4.52 -20.29 -12.64
CA THR A 62 3.18 -19.67 -12.58
C THR A 62 3.21 -18.38 -11.79
N TYR A 63 3.95 -18.33 -10.68
CA TYR A 63 4.15 -17.10 -9.93
C TYR A 63 4.79 -16.02 -10.81
N LYS A 64 5.91 -16.32 -11.48
CA LYS A 64 6.59 -15.35 -12.36
C LYS A 64 5.72 -14.88 -13.51
N ILE A 65 5.01 -15.78 -14.18
CA ILE A 65 4.20 -15.45 -15.36
C ILE A 65 2.97 -14.61 -14.98
N ASN A 66 2.26 -14.98 -13.91
CA ASN A 66 0.93 -14.43 -13.64
C ASN A 66 0.93 -13.32 -12.57
N MET A 67 1.88 -13.32 -11.65
CA MET A 67 1.80 -12.50 -10.43
C MET A 67 2.70 -11.27 -10.44
N MET A 68 3.61 -11.15 -11.41
CA MET A 68 4.61 -10.09 -11.41
C MET A 68 4.07 -8.66 -11.51
N ASN A 69 2.85 -8.49 -12.06
CA ASN A 69 2.24 -7.19 -12.26
C ASN A 69 1.08 -6.91 -11.30
N ALA A 70 0.73 -7.87 -10.43
CA ALA A 70 -0.36 -7.71 -9.49
C ALA A 70 0.15 -7.01 -8.20
N LEU A 71 -0.36 -5.80 -7.94
CA LEU A 71 -0.01 -5.00 -6.76
C LEU A 71 -0.37 -5.70 -5.45
N ASP A 72 -1.39 -6.56 -5.47
CA ASP A 72 -1.89 -7.29 -4.31
C ASP A 72 -0.94 -8.39 -3.83
N VAL A 73 0.12 -8.69 -4.61
CA VAL A 73 1.10 -9.73 -4.29
C VAL A 73 2.23 -9.20 -3.40
N CYS A 74 2.32 -7.90 -3.21
CA CYS A 74 3.42 -7.27 -2.44
C CYS A 74 3.31 -7.45 -0.93
N ASP A 75 2.13 -7.81 -0.44
CA ASP A 75 1.92 -8.13 0.97
C ASP A 75 2.35 -9.55 1.33
N PHE A 76 2.62 -10.38 0.32
CA PHE A 76 3.08 -11.75 0.52
C PHE A 76 4.56 -11.78 0.86
N ARG A 77 4.92 -12.76 1.69
CA ARG A 77 6.31 -13.06 2.01
C ARG A 77 6.57 -14.51 1.71
N TYR A 78 7.63 -14.77 0.97
CA TYR A 78 8.10 -16.12 0.79
C TYR A 78 8.80 -16.59 2.08
N VAL A 79 8.40 -17.75 2.58
CA VAL A 79 8.93 -18.31 3.84
C VAL A 79 9.52 -19.69 3.56
N GLY A 80 10.84 -19.80 3.70
CA GLY A 80 11.56 -21.07 3.64
C GLY A 80 12.28 -21.32 2.32
N HIS A 81 12.22 -22.57 1.85
CA HIS A 81 12.89 -23.06 0.66
C HIS A 81 11.89 -23.77 -0.26
N GLU A 82 12.29 -23.98 -1.52
CA GLU A 82 11.50 -24.72 -2.49
C GLU A 82 11.13 -26.09 -1.90
N LEU A 83 9.83 -26.36 -1.81
CA LEU A 83 9.33 -27.56 -1.14
C LEU A 83 9.52 -28.82 -1.98
N LEU A 84 9.41 -28.68 -3.30
CA LEU A 84 9.48 -29.79 -4.24
C LEU A 84 9.92 -29.27 -5.61
N TRP A 85 10.83 -30.01 -6.24
CA TRP A 85 11.12 -29.85 -7.65
C TRP A 85 10.36 -30.91 -8.45
N ILE A 86 9.46 -30.48 -9.33
CA ILE A 86 8.64 -31.37 -10.17
C ILE A 86 9.21 -31.35 -11.59
N PRO A 87 9.90 -32.41 -12.04
CA PRO A 87 10.31 -32.51 -13.44
C PRO A 87 9.09 -32.65 -14.33
N VAL A 88 8.99 -31.79 -15.34
CA VAL A 88 8.00 -31.96 -16.41
C VAL A 88 8.53 -33.00 -17.38
N ALA A 89 7.84 -34.14 -17.48
CA ALA A 89 8.13 -35.18 -18.46
C ALA A 89 7.12 -35.11 -19.61
N GLN A 90 7.60 -35.08 -20.84
CA GLN A 90 6.75 -35.22 -22.02
C GLN A 90 6.71 -36.68 -22.47
N PRO A 91 5.52 -37.27 -22.67
CA PRO A 91 5.42 -38.61 -23.20
C PRO A 91 5.91 -38.61 -24.65
N VAL A 92 7.00 -39.33 -24.90
CA VAL A 92 7.61 -39.47 -26.23
C VAL A 92 7.64 -40.94 -26.62
N ARG A 93 7.53 -41.22 -27.93
CA ARG A 93 7.73 -42.56 -28.45
C ARG A 93 9.15 -43.02 -28.13
N TYR A 94 9.30 -44.30 -27.76
CA TYR A 94 10.59 -44.85 -27.31
C TYR A 94 11.71 -44.64 -28.33
N GLU A 95 11.39 -44.75 -29.62
CA GLU A 95 12.33 -44.56 -30.73
C GLU A 95 12.86 -43.12 -30.82
N LEU A 96 12.08 -42.14 -30.35
CA LEU A 96 12.44 -40.72 -30.38
C LEU A 96 13.04 -40.25 -29.05
N ALA A 97 12.84 -40.98 -27.96
CA ALA A 97 13.27 -40.59 -26.62
C ALA A 97 14.76 -40.28 -26.58
N THR A 98 15.61 -41.17 -27.09
CA THR A 98 17.06 -40.98 -27.10
C THR A 98 17.48 -39.75 -27.89
N SER A 99 16.92 -39.56 -29.09
CA SER A 99 17.24 -38.40 -29.94
C SER A 99 16.76 -37.08 -29.34
N MET A 100 15.55 -37.07 -28.76
CA MET A 100 15.00 -35.87 -28.13
C MET A 100 15.77 -35.49 -26.87
N SER A 101 16.12 -36.47 -26.03
CA SER A 101 16.96 -36.21 -24.86
C SER A 101 18.38 -35.78 -25.23
N TYR A 102 18.93 -36.23 -26.36
CA TYR A 102 20.20 -35.72 -26.88
C TYR A 102 20.08 -34.23 -27.23
N TRP A 103 19.14 -33.88 -28.11
CA TRP A 103 18.96 -32.49 -28.55
C TRP A 103 18.58 -31.55 -27.41
N TYR A 104 17.74 -31.98 -26.47
CA TYR A 104 17.43 -31.18 -25.28
C TYR A 104 18.68 -30.87 -24.46
N ARG A 105 19.57 -31.85 -24.27
CA ARG A 105 20.84 -31.63 -23.55
C ARG A 105 21.77 -30.68 -24.29
N GLU A 106 21.85 -30.77 -25.61
CA GLU A 106 22.64 -29.83 -26.43
C GLU A 106 22.08 -28.41 -26.30
N ILE A 107 20.76 -28.21 -26.45
CA ILE A 107 20.12 -26.89 -26.32
C ILE A 107 20.32 -26.29 -24.93
N VAL A 108 20.30 -27.13 -23.88
CA VAL A 108 20.59 -26.69 -22.50
C VAL A 108 22.08 -26.34 -22.35
N ALA A 109 22.99 -27.15 -22.88
CA ALA A 109 24.43 -26.91 -22.80
C ALA A 109 24.86 -25.64 -23.56
N ASP A 110 24.21 -25.36 -24.69
CA ASP A 110 24.44 -24.17 -25.52
C ASP A 110 23.82 -22.89 -24.93
N GLY A 111 23.06 -22.98 -23.83
CA GLY A 111 22.40 -21.85 -23.18
C GLY A 111 21.11 -21.37 -23.86
N VAL A 112 20.81 -21.87 -25.07
CA VAL A 112 19.61 -21.50 -25.85
C VAL A 112 18.32 -21.76 -25.07
N PHE A 113 18.27 -22.85 -24.27
CA PHE A 113 17.09 -23.10 -23.43
C PHE A 113 16.88 -22.00 -22.40
N ALA A 114 17.95 -21.51 -21.76
CA ALA A 114 17.86 -20.43 -20.79
C ALA A 114 17.38 -19.14 -21.45
N ASP A 115 17.90 -18.81 -22.64
CA ASP A 115 17.47 -17.63 -23.39
C ASP A 115 15.97 -17.67 -23.73
N ILE A 116 15.50 -18.80 -24.25
CA ILE A 116 14.06 -19.01 -24.52
C ILE A 116 13.27 -18.93 -23.21
N PHE A 117 13.75 -19.58 -22.16
CA PHE A 117 13.07 -19.58 -20.87
C PHE A 117 12.92 -18.15 -20.33
N HIS A 118 13.98 -17.34 -20.37
CA HIS A 118 13.95 -15.94 -19.91
C HIS A 118 13.14 -15.02 -20.83
N GLU A 119 12.95 -15.37 -22.10
CA GLU A 119 12.07 -14.63 -23.01
C GLU A 119 10.59 -14.78 -22.64
N TYR A 120 10.18 -15.99 -22.24
CA TYR A 120 8.76 -16.30 -21.93
C TYR A 120 8.43 -16.28 -20.44
N VAL A 121 9.41 -16.52 -19.58
CA VAL A 121 9.27 -16.51 -18.12
C VAL A 121 10.05 -15.30 -17.60
N PRO A 122 9.35 -14.22 -17.24
CA PRO A 122 10.02 -13.01 -16.81
C PRO A 122 10.80 -13.24 -15.51
N GLU A 123 11.93 -12.55 -15.37
CA GLU A 123 12.64 -12.46 -14.09
C GLU A 123 11.79 -11.70 -13.07
N TYR A 124 11.90 -12.04 -11.78
CA TYR A 124 11.10 -11.42 -10.74
C TYR A 124 11.09 -9.87 -10.80
N SER A 125 9.90 -9.29 -10.59
CA SER A 125 9.73 -7.83 -10.54
C SER A 125 10.62 -7.19 -9.50
N THR A 126 11.37 -6.15 -9.88
CA THR A 126 12.21 -5.38 -8.93
C THR A 126 11.40 -4.54 -7.96
N ILE A 127 10.13 -4.26 -8.28
CA ILE A 127 9.23 -3.43 -7.47
C ILE A 127 8.62 -4.26 -6.33
N CYS A 128 8.33 -5.54 -6.60
CA CYS A 128 7.52 -6.38 -5.74
C CYS A 128 7.99 -7.84 -5.87
N ASN A 129 9.02 -8.18 -5.09
CA ASN A 129 9.60 -9.52 -5.07
C ASN A 129 9.55 -10.08 -3.64
N PRO A 130 8.63 -11.01 -3.34
CA PRO A 130 8.50 -11.59 -2.01
C PRO A 130 9.69 -12.50 -1.64
N PHE A 131 10.54 -12.85 -2.60
CA PHE A 131 11.75 -13.67 -2.42
C PHE A 131 13.00 -12.83 -2.07
N LEU A 132 13.03 -11.52 -2.37
CA LEU A 132 14.18 -10.66 -2.03
C LEU A 132 14.35 -10.47 -0.52
N ILE A 133 13.28 -10.65 0.26
CA ILE A 133 13.32 -10.42 1.72
C ILE A 133 14.23 -11.47 2.41
N LEU A 134 14.33 -12.70 1.87
CA LEU A 134 15.13 -13.79 2.46
C LEU A 134 16.65 -13.56 2.42
N PHE A 135 17.16 -12.68 1.56
CA PHE A 135 18.58 -12.32 1.55
C PHE A 135 18.88 -11.04 2.32
N SER A 136 17.86 -10.48 2.99
CA SER A 136 17.91 -9.13 3.53
C SER A 136 17.63 -9.02 5.03
N ASP A 137 17.51 -10.14 5.75
CA ASP A 137 17.47 -10.08 7.22
C ASP A 137 18.74 -9.42 7.81
N GLU A 138 19.83 -9.34 7.04
CA GLU A 138 21.00 -8.51 7.37
C GLU A 138 20.96 -7.06 6.80
N CYS A 139 20.17 -6.77 5.77
CA CYS A 139 20.12 -5.45 5.10
C CYS A 139 18.88 -4.58 5.40
N VAL A 140 17.75 -5.14 5.85
CA VAL A 140 16.52 -4.39 6.20
C VAL A 140 16.49 -3.99 7.68
N SER A 141 17.58 -4.23 8.41
CA SER A 141 17.79 -3.67 9.75
C SER A 141 17.99 -2.14 9.75
N SER A 142 18.13 -1.49 8.58
CA SER A 142 18.49 -0.06 8.48
C SER A 142 17.42 0.89 7.95
N THR A 143 16.34 0.40 7.32
CA THR A 143 15.27 1.29 6.81
C THR A 143 13.89 0.75 7.16
N LYS A 144 13.61 0.67 8.46
CA LYS A 144 12.22 0.84 8.92
C LYS A 144 11.79 2.26 8.56
N SER A 145 11.34 2.47 7.32
CA SER A 145 10.59 3.66 6.98
C SER A 145 9.35 3.66 7.89
N LEU A 146 9.21 4.70 8.70
CA LEU A 146 8.01 4.90 9.49
C LEU A 146 6.85 5.07 8.51
N THR A 147 6.02 4.03 8.37
CA THR A 147 4.80 4.09 7.57
C THR A 147 3.84 5.09 8.20
N PHE A 148 3.04 5.80 7.40
CA PHE A 148 2.07 6.79 7.90
C PHE A 148 1.12 6.19 8.97
N LYS A 149 0.86 4.88 8.89
CA LYS A 149 0.12 4.10 9.90
C LYS A 149 0.75 4.18 11.30
N SER A 150 2.08 4.24 11.41
CA SER A 150 2.79 4.39 12.69
C SER A 150 2.65 5.79 13.31
N LEU A 151 2.29 6.81 12.52
CA LEU A 151 2.05 8.19 12.98
C LEU A 151 0.61 8.41 13.45
N VAL A 152 -0.34 7.54 13.07
CA VAL A 152 -1.76 7.66 13.45
C VAL A 152 -1.94 7.56 14.96
N GLY A 153 -1.23 6.65 15.63
CA GLY A 153 -1.31 6.48 17.08
C GLY A 153 -0.91 7.75 17.86
N PRO A 154 0.31 8.27 17.65
CA PRO A 154 0.74 9.54 18.24
C PRO A 154 -0.17 10.72 17.87
N ALA A 155 -0.63 10.80 16.62
CA ALA A 155 -1.53 11.87 16.18
C ALA A 155 -2.89 11.83 16.89
N LEU A 156 -3.49 10.65 17.04
CA LEU A 156 -4.73 10.47 17.80
C LEU A 156 -4.56 10.86 19.27
N LEU A 157 -3.44 10.48 19.89
CA LEU A 157 -3.12 10.89 21.26
C LEU A 157 -3.05 12.41 21.39
N CYS A 158 -2.37 13.09 20.46
CA CYS A 158 -2.32 14.56 20.44
C CYS A 158 -3.71 15.18 20.30
N VAL A 159 -4.57 14.64 19.43
CA VAL A 159 -5.96 15.11 19.28
C VAL A 159 -6.76 14.91 20.57
N VAL A 160 -6.63 13.76 21.22
CA VAL A 160 -7.31 13.49 22.49
C VAL A 160 -6.83 14.45 23.58
N PHE A 161 -5.52 14.67 23.70
CA PHE A 161 -5.00 15.64 24.68
C PHE A 161 -5.43 17.07 24.36
N ALA A 162 -5.49 17.46 23.09
CA ALA A 162 -5.98 18.77 22.68
C ALA A 162 -7.47 18.95 23.03
N LEU A 163 -8.29 17.93 22.80
CA LEU A 163 -9.70 17.93 23.18
C LEU A 163 -9.89 18.00 24.70
N ILE A 164 -9.10 17.25 25.46
CA ILE A 164 -9.13 17.30 26.93
C ILE A 164 -8.73 18.69 27.41
N ALA A 165 -7.64 19.26 26.89
CA ALA A 165 -7.21 20.62 27.24
C ALA A 165 -8.29 21.64 26.92
N LEU A 166 -8.94 21.52 25.76
CA LEU A 166 -10.04 22.39 25.34
C LEU A 166 -11.26 22.25 26.25
N LEU A 167 -11.60 21.04 26.70
CA LEU A 167 -12.68 20.82 27.68
C LEU A 167 -12.37 21.43 29.05
N PHE A 168 -11.13 21.34 29.52
CA PHE A 168 -10.69 22.00 30.75
C PHE A 168 -10.76 23.53 30.63
N ASP A 169 -10.28 24.08 29.52
CA ASP A 169 -10.26 25.52 29.28
C ASP A 169 -11.69 26.09 29.17
N LEU A 170 -12.60 25.38 28.47
CA LEU A 170 -14.02 25.75 28.41
C LEU A 170 -14.71 25.71 29.77
N ARG A 171 -14.30 24.78 30.65
CA ARG A 171 -14.86 24.65 32.00
C ARG A 171 -14.39 25.77 32.92
N GLU A 172 -13.12 26.16 32.86
CA GLU A 172 -12.55 27.19 33.74
C GLU A 172 -12.85 28.61 33.26
N ASN A 173 -12.70 28.88 31.97
CA ASN A 173 -12.78 30.24 31.42
C ASN A 173 -14.15 30.59 30.81
N GLY A 174 -15.01 29.60 30.62
CA GLY A 174 -16.33 29.76 30.03
C GLY A 174 -16.31 29.99 28.52
N TRP A 175 -17.40 29.57 27.85
CA TRP A 175 -17.50 29.57 26.38
C TRP A 175 -17.31 30.96 25.72
N SER A 176 -17.64 32.04 26.43
CA SER A 176 -17.53 33.40 25.88
C SER A 176 -16.08 33.89 25.78
N ASN A 177 -15.20 33.52 26.71
CA ASN A 177 -13.79 33.91 26.68
C ASN A 177 -13.01 33.11 25.65
N PHE A 178 -13.28 31.80 25.53
CA PHE A 178 -12.68 30.97 24.50
C PHE A 178 -12.97 31.48 23.09
N LYS A 179 -14.23 31.86 22.82
CA LYS A 179 -14.62 32.46 21.53
C LYS A 179 -13.83 33.74 21.23
N ASN A 180 -13.66 34.61 22.24
CA ASN A 180 -12.89 35.85 22.08
C ASN A 180 -11.40 35.57 21.82
N ILE A 181 -10.77 34.63 22.55
CA ILE A 181 -9.36 34.26 22.38
C ILE A 181 -9.11 33.63 20.99
N CYS A 182 -9.92 32.67 20.56
CA CYS A 182 -9.79 32.08 19.23
C CYS A 182 -9.99 33.11 18.11
N THR A 183 -10.94 34.04 18.25
CA THR A 183 -11.11 35.12 17.26
C THR A 183 -9.98 36.16 17.27
N MET A 184 -9.24 36.29 18.38
CA MET A 184 -8.07 37.16 18.45
C MET A 184 -6.80 36.49 17.92
N GLN A 185 -6.56 35.21 18.19
CA GLN A 185 -5.35 34.51 17.70
C GLN A 185 -5.48 34.00 16.27
N PHE A 186 -6.63 33.46 15.88
CA PHE A 186 -6.84 32.84 14.57
C PHE A 186 -7.82 33.59 13.67
N GLY A 187 -8.47 34.64 14.19
CA GLY A 187 -9.28 35.53 13.38
C GLY A 187 -8.44 36.55 12.60
N VAL A 188 -9.08 37.19 11.62
CA VAL A 188 -8.46 38.19 10.72
C VAL A 188 -7.63 39.23 11.48
N LYS A 189 -8.06 39.62 12.70
CA LYS A 189 -7.33 40.59 13.53
C LYS A 189 -5.96 40.09 14.03
N GLY A 190 -5.83 38.81 14.37
CA GLY A 190 -4.56 38.22 14.83
C GLY A 190 -3.52 38.13 13.72
N ALA A 191 -3.95 37.69 12.54
CA ALA A 191 -3.09 37.65 11.35
C ALA A 191 -2.58 39.05 10.95
N TYR A 192 -3.43 40.08 11.09
CA TYR A 192 -3.03 41.46 10.84
C TYR A 192 -2.02 41.99 11.86
N GLN A 193 -2.20 41.70 13.16
CA GLN A 193 -1.28 42.14 14.20
C GLN A 193 0.10 41.49 14.01
N GLN A 194 0.13 40.20 13.70
CA GLN A 194 1.37 39.45 13.48
C GLN A 194 2.10 39.93 12.22
N ALA A 195 1.37 40.24 11.14
CA ALA A 195 1.95 40.85 9.94
C ALA A 195 2.46 42.28 10.19
N PHE A 196 1.81 43.04 11.08
CA PHE A 196 2.23 44.39 11.46
C PHE A 196 3.49 44.37 12.32
N ASP A 197 3.59 43.46 13.28
CA ASP A 197 4.78 43.27 14.11
C ASP A 197 5.98 42.80 13.28
N LEU A 198 5.76 41.91 12.30
CA LEU A 198 6.77 41.51 11.32
C LEU A 198 7.20 42.66 10.38
N ALA A 199 6.30 43.61 10.09
CA ALA A 199 6.61 44.79 9.28
C ALA A 199 7.33 45.90 10.07
N GLN A 200 7.26 45.88 11.40
CA GLN A 200 7.98 46.81 12.29
C GLN A 200 9.35 46.29 12.75
N ALA A 201 9.67 45.02 12.50
CA ALA A 201 11.02 44.51 12.69
C ALA A 201 11.97 45.25 11.73
N GLU A 202 12.94 45.96 12.28
CA GLU A 202 13.82 46.89 11.55
C GLU A 202 14.46 46.23 10.31
N PRO A 203 14.49 46.91 9.16
CA PRO A 203 15.16 46.40 7.98
C PRO A 203 16.66 46.34 8.24
N VAL A 204 17.24 45.15 8.06
CA VAL A 204 18.69 44.98 7.90
C VAL A 204 19.09 45.77 6.65
N GLU A 205 20.00 46.73 6.82
CA GLU A 205 20.57 47.53 5.73
C GLU A 205 21.26 46.60 4.72
N ASP A 206 20.55 46.25 3.66
CA ASP A 206 21.12 45.71 2.42
C ASP A 206 20.56 46.56 1.27
N ASP A 207 21.44 47.05 0.40
CA ASP A 207 21.21 48.09 -0.62
C ASP A 207 20.19 47.72 -1.72
N ASP A 208 19.55 46.56 -1.62
CA ASP A 208 18.41 46.14 -2.44
C ASP A 208 17.11 46.31 -1.65
N ALA A 209 16.78 47.55 -1.27
CA ALA A 209 15.56 47.87 -0.54
C ALA A 209 14.31 47.49 -1.36
N ILE A 210 13.77 46.31 -1.09
CA ILE A 210 12.47 45.86 -1.56
C ILE A 210 11.45 46.90 -1.09
N ASP A 211 10.67 47.45 -2.02
CA ASP A 211 9.56 48.37 -1.73
C ASP A 211 8.47 47.60 -0.95
N ILE A 212 8.65 47.51 0.37
CA ILE A 212 7.78 46.80 1.31
C ILE A 212 6.31 47.27 1.18
N PRO A 213 6.00 48.58 1.07
CA PRO A 213 4.64 49.03 0.78
C PRO A 213 4.03 48.40 -0.47
N LYS A 214 4.80 48.30 -1.56
CA LYS A 214 4.34 47.66 -2.80
C LYS A 214 4.10 46.16 -2.60
N HIS A 215 5.00 45.44 -1.95
CA HIS A 215 4.83 44.00 -1.67
C HIS A 215 3.64 43.71 -0.73
N ILE A 216 3.41 44.54 0.29
CA ILE A 216 2.22 44.44 1.15
C ILE A 216 0.95 44.67 0.33
N SER A 217 0.93 45.67 -0.56
CA SER A 217 -0.22 45.95 -1.42
C SER A 217 -0.52 44.80 -2.39
N GLU A 218 0.50 44.20 -2.99
CA GLU A 218 0.38 43.07 -3.92
C GLU A 218 -0.05 41.79 -3.20
N PHE A 219 0.49 41.53 -2.00
CA PHE A 219 0.05 40.43 -1.15
C PHE A 219 -1.42 40.58 -0.75
N HIS A 220 -1.83 41.79 -0.34
CA HIS A 220 -3.20 42.06 0.06
C HIS A 220 -4.19 41.89 -1.11
N ALA A 221 -3.80 42.31 -2.32
CA ALA A 221 -4.58 42.08 -3.53
C ALA A 221 -4.71 40.59 -3.89
N ARG A 222 -3.61 39.82 -3.79
CA ARG A 222 -3.63 38.36 -4.04
C ARG A 222 -4.47 37.63 -3.00
N TYR A 223 -4.36 38.00 -1.73
CA TYR A 223 -5.14 37.42 -0.64
C TYR A 223 -6.64 37.69 -0.81
N LYS A 224 -7.02 38.95 -1.11
CA LYS A 224 -8.43 39.31 -1.34
C LYS A 224 -9.04 38.55 -2.53
N LYS A 225 -8.25 38.34 -3.58
CA LYS A 225 -8.64 37.52 -4.74
C LYS A 225 -8.80 36.04 -4.37
N GLY A 226 -7.83 35.47 -3.65
CA GLY A 226 -7.88 34.07 -3.20
C GLY A 226 -9.04 33.79 -2.25
N HIS A 227 -9.28 34.68 -1.29
CA HIS A 227 -10.41 34.58 -0.36
C HIS A 227 -11.77 34.65 -1.07
N ALA A 228 -11.92 35.55 -2.06
CA ALA A 228 -13.13 35.62 -2.86
C ALA A 228 -13.37 34.33 -3.68
N ASP A 229 -12.31 33.72 -4.20
CA ASP A 229 -12.40 32.49 -4.99
C ASP A 229 -12.72 31.26 -4.12
N ILE A 230 -12.18 31.20 -2.90
CA ILE A 230 -12.52 30.17 -1.91
C ILE A 230 -13.98 30.29 -1.47
N MET A 231 -14.45 31.50 -1.14
CA MET A 231 -15.85 31.72 -0.76
C MET A 231 -16.81 31.35 -1.89
N LYS A 232 -16.48 31.69 -3.14
CA LYS A 232 -17.27 31.29 -4.30
C LYS A 232 -17.34 29.77 -4.48
N ARG A 233 -16.23 29.05 -4.23
CA ARG A 233 -16.22 27.57 -4.28
C ARG A 233 -17.02 26.95 -3.14
N LEU A 234 -17.00 27.55 -1.95
CA LEU A 234 -17.80 27.10 -0.81
C LEU A 234 -19.30 27.30 -1.06
N ASP A 235 -19.73 28.42 -1.66
CA ASP A 235 -21.12 28.65 -2.05
C ASP A 235 -21.62 27.63 -3.10
N ILE A 236 -20.73 27.23 -4.02
CA ILE A 236 -21.05 26.15 -4.99
C ILE A 236 -21.21 24.82 -4.27
N LEU A 237 -20.35 24.51 -3.31
CA LEU A 237 -20.41 23.25 -2.56
C LEU A 237 -21.61 23.20 -1.61
N SER A 238 -22.05 24.32 -1.03
CA SER A 238 -23.27 24.36 -0.23
C SER A 238 -24.53 24.21 -1.08
N GLY A 239 -24.56 24.76 -2.30
CA GLY A 239 -25.66 24.54 -3.24
C GLY A 239 -25.79 23.07 -3.69
N ILE A 240 -24.66 22.40 -3.94
CA ILE A 240 -24.64 20.96 -4.31
C ILE A 240 -25.13 20.09 -3.14
N ALA A 241 -24.82 20.47 -1.89
CA ALA A 241 -25.25 19.75 -0.71
C ALA A 241 -26.76 19.88 -0.44
N GLU A 242 -27.42 20.97 -0.85
CA GLU A 242 -28.87 21.13 -0.72
C GLU A 242 -29.65 20.33 -1.80
N GLU A 243 -29.15 20.25 -3.05
CA GLU A 243 -29.81 19.46 -4.11
C GLU A 243 -29.72 17.94 -3.88
N ASP A 244 -28.64 17.44 -3.28
CA ASP A 244 -28.48 15.99 -3.01
C ASP A 244 -29.27 15.51 -1.78
N MET A 245 -29.76 16.44 -0.95
CA MET A 245 -30.57 16.13 0.23
C MET A 245 -32.06 16.06 -0.08
N ASP A 246 -32.56 16.89 -1.02
CA ASP A 246 -33.96 16.85 -1.47
C ASP A 246 -34.26 15.64 -2.38
N SER A 247 -33.26 15.10 -3.10
CA SER A 247 -33.45 13.94 -3.97
C SER A 247 -33.51 12.60 -3.23
N ARG A 248 -33.04 12.52 -1.98
CA ARG A 248 -33.06 11.30 -1.15
C ARG A 248 -34.32 11.13 -0.31
N LEU A 249 -35.21 12.11 -0.27
CA LEU A 249 -36.48 12.05 0.47
C LEU A 249 -37.69 11.57 -0.35
N LEU A 250 -37.48 11.17 -1.61
CA LEU A 250 -38.56 10.76 -2.53
C LEU A 250 -38.50 9.29 -2.98
N CYS A 251 -37.70 8.44 -2.34
CA CYS A 251 -37.56 7.02 -2.71
C CYS A 251 -37.88 6.05 -1.55
N ASP A 252 -38.89 6.36 -0.74
CA ASP A 252 -39.51 5.40 0.18
C ASP A 252 -41.04 5.55 0.10
N GLU A 253 -41.63 4.98 -0.96
CA GLU A 253 -42.98 4.39 -1.00
C GLU A 253 -43.00 3.19 -1.95
#